data_AF-A0A838YR84-F1
#
_entry.id   AF-A0A838YR84-F1
#
_cell.length_a   1.000
_cell.length_b   1.000
_cell.length_c   1.000
_cell.angle_alpha   90.00
_cell.angle_beta   90.00
_cell.angle_gamma   90.00
#
_symmetry.space_group_name_H-M   'P 1'
#
loop_
_entity.id
_entity.type
_entity.pdbx_description
1 polymer ?
#
loop_
_entity_poly.entity_id
_entity_poly.type
_entity_poly.pdbx_seq_one_letter_code
_entity_poly.pdbx_strand_id
1 'polypeptide(L)'
;MLSKQNRTNGKSMNFSCRLAKDTFSIIEKEAELKNISINSLINSVLSRYVALDRHADDFELISLTKRAVKKIFSKMDDKTIEEIAEDVGGVVHKELVFSNLII
;
A
#
# COMPACT_ATOMS: atom_id res chain seq x y z
N MET A 1 38.37 4.42 -6.21
CA MET A 1 37.10 4.92 -6.79
C MET A 1 36.00 3.90 -6.50
N LEU A 2 35.16 4.16 -5.50
CA LEU A 2 33.85 3.56 -5.33
C LEU A 2 32.94 4.68 -4.82
N SER A 3 32.13 5.23 -5.74
CA SER A 3 31.10 6.21 -5.44
C SER A 3 29.75 5.50 -5.26
N LYS A 4 28.83 6.20 -4.56
CA LYS A 4 27.42 5.87 -4.23
C LYS A 4 27.25 5.25 -2.83
N GLN A 5 26.40 5.76 -1.95
CA GLN A 5 25.15 6.51 -2.14
C GLN A 5 25.05 7.71 -1.21
N ASN A 6 24.60 8.84 -1.77
CA ASN A 6 24.07 9.98 -1.05
C ASN A 6 22.75 9.55 -0.40
N ARG A 7 22.75 9.20 0.90
CA ARG A 7 21.51 9.08 1.66
C ARG A 7 20.98 10.49 1.86
N THR A 8 19.89 10.83 1.20
CA THR A 8 19.11 12.02 1.53
C THR A 8 18.74 11.93 3.00
N ASN A 9 19.26 12.87 3.78
CA ASN A 9 19.11 12.93 5.24
C ASN A 9 17.68 13.42 5.54
N GLY A 10 16.67 12.58 5.28
CA GLY A 10 15.30 12.83 5.73
C GLY A 10 15.30 12.90 7.25
N LYS A 11 14.86 14.02 7.83
CA LYS A 11 14.85 14.22 9.29
C LYS A 11 13.98 13.13 9.93
N SER A 12 14.60 12.14 10.57
CA SER A 12 13.88 11.18 11.40
C SER A 12 13.43 11.86 12.69
N MET A 13 12.23 11.52 13.16
CA MET A 13 11.69 11.97 14.44
C MET A 13 11.45 10.74 15.33
N ASN A 14 11.74 10.88 16.62
CA ASN A 14 11.38 9.86 17.59
C ASN A 14 9.89 9.95 17.90
N PHE A 15 9.19 8.85 17.70
CA PHE A 15 7.78 8.68 18.08
C PHE A 15 7.70 7.62 19.17
N SER A 16 6.84 7.85 20.18
CA SER A 16 6.62 6.91 21.26
C SER A 16 5.13 6.85 21.58
N CYS A 17 4.58 5.65 21.68
CA CYS A 17 3.19 5.41 22.03
C CYS A 17 3.09 4.29 23.06
N ARG A 18 1.99 4.27 23.81
CA ARG A 18 1.65 3.16 24.70
C ARG A 18 0.81 2.15 23.93
N LEU A 19 1.15 0.87 24.05
CA LEU A 19 0.45 -0.25 23.42
C LEU A 19 0.06 -1.27 24.49
N ALA A 20 -1.02 -2.01 24.24
CA ALA A 20 -1.31 -3.21 25.02
C ALA A 20 -0.19 -4.23 24.81
N LYS A 21 0.18 -4.93 25.89
CA LYS A 21 1.29 -5.89 25.87
C LYS A 21 1.09 -6.97 24.80
N ASP A 22 -0.13 -7.50 24.71
CA ASP A 22 -0.47 -8.56 23.75
C ASP A 22 -0.32 -8.07 22.30
N THR A 23 -0.69 -6.83 22.01
CA THR A 23 -0.47 -6.20 20.70
C THR A 23 1.02 -6.09 20.38
N PHE A 24 1.83 -5.66 21.35
CA PHE A 24 3.28 -5.55 21.14
C PHE A 24 3.90 -6.91 20.86
N SER A 25 3.52 -7.96 21.59
CA SER A 25 4.01 -9.33 21.37
C SER A 25 3.65 -9.88 19.98
N ILE A 26 2.48 -9.54 19.44
CA ILE A 26 2.11 -9.91 18.06
C ILE A 26 3.01 -9.20 17.05
N ILE A 27 3.26 -7.90 17.23
CA ILE A 27 4.12 -7.10 16.35
C ILE A 27 5.56 -7.63 16.37
N GLU A 28 6.07 -7.95 17.55
CA GLU A 28 7.41 -8.53 17.72
C GLU A 28 7.55 -9.85 16.98
N LYS A 29 6.61 -10.79 17.17
CA LYS A 29 6.59 -12.08 16.47
C LYS A 29 6.52 -11.91 14.95
N GLU A 30 5.71 -10.98 14.45
CA GLU A 30 5.61 -10.70 13.02
C GLU A 30 6.92 -10.13 12.45
N ALA A 31 7.60 -9.26 13.20
CA ALA A 31 8.89 -8.71 12.81
C ALA A 31 9.96 -9.80 12.71
N GLU A 32 9.99 -10.74 13.68
CA GLU A 32 10.84 -11.92 13.68
C GLU A 32 10.55 -12.83 12.47
N LEU A 33 9.28 -13.17 12.23
CA LEU A 33 8.85 -14.00 11.09
C LEU A 33 9.27 -13.40 9.74
N LYS A 34 9.32 -12.07 9.65
CA LYS A 34 9.71 -11.31 8.45
C LYS A 34 11.21 -10.99 8.40
N ASN A 35 11.98 -11.35 9.43
CA ASN A 35 13.39 -11.02 9.60
C ASN A 35 13.69 -9.52 9.43
N ILE A 36 12.87 -8.66 10.04
CA ILE A 36 13.02 -7.20 10.04
C ILE A 36 12.92 -6.64 11.46
N SER A 37 13.39 -5.41 11.66
CA SER A 37 13.22 -4.74 12.96
C SER A 37 11.75 -4.35 13.20
N ILE A 38 11.35 -4.28 14.48
CA ILE A 38 10.04 -3.75 14.88
C ILE A 38 9.80 -2.36 14.29
N ASN A 39 10.83 -1.49 14.30
CA ASN A 39 10.74 -0.15 13.71
C ASN A 39 10.48 -0.20 12.20
N SER A 40 11.13 -1.11 11.48
CA SER A 40 10.91 -1.30 10.05
C SER A 40 9.48 -1.77 9.76
N LEU A 41 8.96 -2.69 10.58
CA LEU A 41 7.58 -3.18 10.47
C LEU A 41 6.57 -2.05 10.72
N ILE A 42 6.73 -1.32 11.84
CA ILE A 42 5.87 -0.19 12.20
C ILE A 42 5.88 0.88 11.12
N ASN A 43 7.06 1.29 10.63
CA ASN A 43 7.16 2.26 9.55
C ASN A 43 6.48 1.74 8.26
N SER A 44 6.62 0.46 7.92
CA SER A 44 5.94 -0.09 6.73
C SER A 44 4.42 -0.07 6.87
N VAL A 45 3.90 -0.41 8.05
CA VAL A 45 2.45 -0.40 8.34
C VAL A 45 1.92 1.03 8.32
N LEU A 46 2.59 1.96 9.01
CA LEU A 46 2.19 3.37 9.06
C LEU A 46 2.28 4.04 7.68
N SER A 47 3.33 3.78 6.91
CA SER A 47 3.44 4.32 5.54
C SER A 47 2.34 3.78 4.64
N ARG A 48 1.99 2.50 4.77
CA ARG A 48 0.87 1.90 4.02
C ARG A 48 -0.47 2.49 4.46
N TYR A 49 -0.66 2.69 5.75
CA TYR A 49 -1.83 3.35 6.29
C TYR A 49 -1.92 4.78 5.76
N VAL A 50 -0.89 5.61 5.86
CA VAL A 50 -0.91 6.98 5.32
C VAL A 50 -1.12 7.01 3.81
N ALA A 51 -0.51 6.09 3.06
CA ALA A 51 -0.66 6.02 1.61
C ALA A 51 -2.06 5.57 1.17
N LEU A 52 -2.73 4.72 1.95
CA LEU A 52 -4.09 4.27 1.65
C LEU A 52 -5.13 5.24 2.23
N ASP A 53 -5.02 5.63 3.50
CA ASP A 53 -6.03 6.40 4.23
C ASP A 53 -6.08 7.89 3.80
N ARG A 54 -4.96 8.47 3.34
CA ARG A 54 -4.99 9.83 2.76
C ARG A 54 -5.74 9.88 1.42
N HIS A 55 -5.87 8.74 0.75
CA HIS A 55 -6.51 8.66 -0.57
C HIS A 55 -7.78 7.78 -0.54
N ALA A 56 -8.06 7.03 0.52
CA ALA A 56 -9.19 6.10 0.56
C ALA A 56 -10.54 6.81 0.70
N ASP A 57 -10.57 8.01 1.28
CA ASP A 57 -11.79 8.82 1.27
C ASP A 57 -12.12 9.38 -0.12
N ASP A 58 -11.10 9.54 -0.99
CA ASP A 58 -11.27 10.03 -2.37
C ASP A 58 -11.46 8.88 -3.38
N PHE A 59 -10.99 7.68 -3.06
CA PHE A 59 -11.05 6.50 -3.92
C PHE A 59 -11.92 5.42 -3.26
N GLU A 60 -13.12 5.16 -3.82
CA GLU A 60 -14.07 4.11 -3.40
C GLU A 60 -13.48 2.68 -3.54
N LEU A 61 -12.44 2.36 -2.77
CA LEU A 61 -11.64 1.15 -2.89
C LEU A 61 -12.33 -0.03 -2.19
N ILE A 62 -12.58 -1.10 -2.95
CA ILE A 62 -13.08 -2.37 -2.43
C ILE A 62 -11.92 -3.36 -2.30
N SER A 63 -11.72 -3.89 -1.09
CA SER A 63 -10.72 -4.95 -0.85
C SER A 63 -11.21 -6.31 -1.36
N LEU A 64 -10.57 -6.83 -2.43
CA LEU A 64 -10.88 -8.14 -3.01
C LEU A 64 -9.68 -9.09 -2.93
N THR A 65 -9.91 -10.36 -2.60
CA THR A 65 -8.85 -11.38 -2.64
C THR A 65 -8.48 -11.72 -4.08
N LYS A 66 -7.21 -12.09 -4.34
CA LYS A 66 -6.75 -12.55 -5.67
C LYS A 66 -7.63 -13.67 -6.24
N ARG A 67 -8.14 -14.55 -5.37
CA ARG A 67 -9.07 -15.62 -5.76
C ARG A 67 -10.42 -15.09 -6.23
N ALA A 68 -10.96 -14.09 -5.55
CA ALA A 68 -12.21 -13.44 -5.95
C ALA A 68 -12.05 -12.76 -7.32
N VAL A 69 -10.99 -11.96 -7.48
CA VAL A 69 -10.67 -11.28 -8.75
C VAL A 69 -10.56 -12.28 -9.91
N LYS A 70 -9.77 -13.34 -9.75
CA LYS A 70 -9.64 -14.38 -10.77
C LYS A 70 -10.97 -15.04 -11.14
N LYS A 71 -11.84 -15.28 -10.16
CA LYS A 71 -13.12 -15.96 -10.38
C LYS A 71 -14.16 -15.06 -11.05
N ILE A 72 -14.06 -13.75 -10.84
CA ILE A 72 -14.85 -12.74 -11.55
C ILE A 72 -14.42 -12.73 -13.02
N PHE A 73 -13.13 -12.50 -13.30
CA PHE A 73 -12.62 -12.46 -14.67
C PHE A 73 -12.80 -13.77 -15.42
N SER A 74 -12.68 -14.94 -14.77
CA SER A 74 -12.89 -16.23 -15.44
C SER A 74 -14.32 -16.50 -15.89
N LYS A 75 -15.29 -15.68 -15.47
CA LYS A 75 -16.71 -15.80 -15.82
C LYS A 75 -17.18 -14.73 -16.80
N MET A 76 -16.33 -13.76 -17.11
CA MET A 76 -16.61 -12.70 -18.06
C MET A 76 -16.15 -13.16 -19.45
N ASP A 77 -16.90 -12.81 -20.48
CA ASP A 77 -16.45 -12.96 -21.86
C ASP A 77 -15.52 -11.80 -22.25
N ASP A 78 -14.71 -12.03 -23.29
CA ASP A 78 -13.68 -11.09 -23.73
C ASP A 78 -14.25 -9.72 -24.12
N LYS A 79 -15.47 -9.69 -24.69
CA LYS A 79 -16.13 -8.45 -25.09
C LYS A 79 -16.54 -7.62 -23.87
N THR A 80 -17.10 -8.25 -22.85
CA THR A 80 -17.39 -7.59 -21.56
C THR A 80 -16.12 -7.04 -20.92
N ILE A 81 -15.00 -7.76 -21.03
CA ILE A 81 -13.70 -7.29 -20.50
C ILE A 81 -13.20 -6.07 -21.28
N GLU A 82 -13.31 -6.08 -22.62
CA GLU A 82 -12.93 -4.95 -23.48
C GLU A 82 -13.77 -3.70 -23.17
N GLU A 83 -15.10 -3.84 -23.07
CA GLU A 83 -16.00 -2.72 -22.76
C GLU A 83 -15.68 -2.07 -21.40
N ILE A 84 -15.42 -2.90 -20.37
CA ILE A 84 -15.01 -2.39 -19.05
C ILE A 84 -13.64 -1.73 -19.11
N ALA A 85 -12.69 -2.29 -19.87
CA ALA A 85 -11.36 -1.72 -20.01
C ALA A 85 -11.37 -0.37 -20.74
N GLU A 86 -12.24 -0.19 -21.74
CA GLU A 86 -12.41 1.09 -22.42
C GLU A 86 -13.08 2.14 -21.51
N ASP A 87 -14.14 1.75 -20.80
CA ASP A 87 -14.90 2.65 -19.91
C ASP A 87 -14.07 3.10 -18.70
N VAL A 88 -13.41 2.14 -18.04
CA VAL A 88 -12.64 2.39 -16.81
C VAL A 88 -11.21 2.83 -17.10
N GLY A 89 -10.59 2.32 -18.18
CA GLY A 89 -9.19 2.60 -18.52
C GLY A 89 -8.91 4.07 -18.82
N GLY A 90 -9.89 4.80 -19.37
CA GLY A 90 -9.80 6.26 -19.58
C GLY A 90 -9.87 7.09 -18.29
N VAL A 91 -10.50 6.55 -17.24
CA VAL A 91 -10.74 7.23 -15.95
C VAL A 91 -9.59 6.96 -14.96
N VAL A 92 -9.15 5.70 -14.87
CA VAL A 92 -8.10 5.27 -13.92
C VAL A 92 -6.76 5.96 -14.18
N HIS A 93 -6.43 6.29 -15.44
CA HIS A 93 -5.22 7.04 -15.75
C HIS A 93 -5.26 8.48 -15.21
N LYS A 94 -6.41 9.15 -15.22
CA LYS A 94 -6.52 10.50 -14.65
C LYS A 94 -6.37 10.47 -13.14
N GLU A 95 -7.08 9.57 -12.47
CA GLU A 95 -7.08 9.51 -11.00
C GLU A 95 -5.71 9.10 -10.43
N LEU A 96 -5.01 8.13 -11.05
CA LEU A 96 -3.66 7.74 -10.62
C LEU A 96 -2.58 8.79 -10.98
N VAL A 97 -2.76 9.56 -12.04
CA VAL A 97 -1.84 10.66 -12.40
C VAL A 97 -1.93 11.81 -11.38
N PHE A 98 -3.11 12.10 -10.81
CA PHE A 98 -3.24 13.09 -9.73
C PHE A 98 -2.55 12.65 -8.43
N SER A 99 -2.46 11.33 -8.16
CA SER A 99 -1.71 10.81 -7.01
C SER A 99 -0.20 11.08 -7.08
N ASN A 100 0.36 11.33 -8.27
CA ASN A 100 1.79 11.59 -8.48
C ASN A 100 2.12 13.09 -8.67
N LEU A 101 1.13 14.00 -8.60
CA LEU A 101 1.34 15.44 -8.79
C LEU A 101 1.51 16.23 -7.47
N ILE A 102 1.43 15.56 -6.31
CA ILE A 102 1.61 16.17 -4.98
C ILE A 102 2.77 15.50 -4.22
N ILE A 103 3.92 15.35 -4.90
CA ILE A 103 5.21 15.05 -4.25
C ILE A 103 6.24 16.06 -4.73
#